data_AF-A0A2D0IJN5-F1
#
_entry.id   AF-A0A2D0IJN5-F1
#
_cell.length_a   1.000
_cell.length_b   1.000
_cell.length_c   1.000
_cell.angle_alpha   90.00
_cell.angle_beta   90.00
_cell.angle_gamma   90.00
#
_symmetry.space_group_name_H-M   'P 1'
#
loop_
_entity.id
_entity.type
_entity.pdbx_description
1 polymer ?
#
loop_
_entity_poly.entity_id
_entity_poly.type
_entity_poly.pdbx_seq_one_letter_code
_entity_poly.pdbx_strand_id
1 'polypeptide(L)'
;MQQNTPPATVHTVPPAELSPFAEIFPHTGSLELMLLEHTFIKAAAGLCDDDRCDRWQYRKVSDRVAYIVPMRPDSSGVNMSTTDFKGEVSADAFGLMVTLSVLG
;
A
#
# COMPACT_ATOMS: atom_id res chain seq x y z
N MET A 1 -45.42 -19.26 13.49
CA MET A 1 -44.85 -17.91 13.33
C MET A 1 -43.71 -18.01 12.33
N GLN A 2 -43.79 -17.34 11.18
CA GLN A 2 -42.76 -17.41 10.13
C GLN A 2 -41.62 -16.44 10.44
N GLN A 3 -40.38 -16.95 10.39
CA GLN A 3 -39.15 -16.16 10.52
C GLN A 3 -38.85 -15.47 9.18
N ASN A 4 -38.99 -14.15 9.13
CA ASN A 4 -38.47 -13.34 8.03
C ASN A 4 -37.04 -12.92 8.38
N THR A 5 -36.04 -13.69 7.97
CA THR A 5 -34.65 -13.24 7.95
C THR A 5 -34.43 -12.44 6.65
N PRO A 6 -34.05 -11.15 6.70
CA PRO A 6 -33.76 -10.40 5.48
C PRO A 6 -32.53 -11.01 4.76
N PRO A 7 -32.50 -11.01 3.43
CA PRO A 7 -31.36 -11.55 2.69
C PRO A 7 -30.11 -10.72 3.02
N ALA A 8 -29.08 -11.39 3.52
CA ALA A 8 -27.77 -10.80 3.72
C ALA A 8 -27.23 -10.39 2.33
N THR A 9 -27.28 -9.09 2.05
CA THR A 9 -26.68 -8.53 0.83
C THR A 9 -25.18 -8.54 1.06
N VAL A 10 -24.48 -9.48 0.43
CA VAL A 10 -23.01 -9.49 0.39
C VAL A 10 -22.61 -8.31 -0.49
N HIS A 11 -22.25 -7.19 0.12
CA HIS A 11 -21.63 -6.08 -0.59
C HIS A 11 -20.29 -6.58 -1.14
N THR A 12 -20.24 -6.82 -2.45
CA THR A 12 -18.99 -7.09 -3.13
C THR A 12 -18.22 -5.78 -3.15
N VAL A 13 -17.29 -5.63 -2.20
CA VAL A 13 -16.36 -4.50 -2.15
C VAL A 13 -15.58 -4.52 -3.46
N PRO A 14 -15.58 -3.43 -4.25
CA PRO A 14 -14.79 -3.34 -5.47
C PRO A 14 -13.34 -3.75 -5.22
N PRO A 15 -12.66 -4.47 -6.13
CA PRO A 15 -11.26 -4.86 -5.95
C PRO A 15 -10.31 -3.69 -5.64
N ALA A 16 -10.62 -2.50 -6.17
CA ALA A 16 -9.91 -1.25 -5.89
C ALA A 16 -10.09 -0.74 -4.44
N GLU A 17 -11.16 -1.14 -3.75
CA GLU A 17 -11.36 -0.91 -2.31
C GLU A 17 -10.68 -1.99 -1.44
N LEU A 18 -10.26 -3.12 -2.03
CA LEU A 18 -9.63 -4.24 -1.31
C LEU A 18 -8.11 -4.16 -1.30
N SER A 19 -7.48 -3.67 -2.37
CA SER A 19 -6.03 -3.45 -2.40
C SER A 19 -5.63 -2.58 -3.60
N PRO A 20 -4.76 -1.57 -3.43
CA PRO A 20 -4.27 -0.74 -4.54
C PRO A 20 -3.47 -1.57 -5.59
N PHE A 21 -3.09 -2.79 -5.26
CA PHE A 21 -2.34 -3.69 -6.14
C PHE A 21 -3.20 -4.49 -7.11
N ALA A 22 -4.51 -4.60 -6.88
CA ALA A 22 -5.41 -5.40 -7.71
C ALA A 22 -5.47 -4.88 -9.17
N GLU A 23 -5.34 -3.57 -9.36
CA GLU A 23 -5.29 -2.95 -10.69
C GLU A 23 -3.96 -3.17 -11.42
N ILE A 24 -2.85 -3.31 -10.66
CA ILE A 24 -1.51 -3.55 -11.22
C ILE A 24 -1.32 -5.03 -11.54
N PHE A 25 -1.89 -5.91 -10.71
CA PHE A 25 -1.75 -7.35 -10.81
C PHE A 25 -3.12 -8.03 -10.94
N PRO A 26 -3.82 -7.84 -12.09
CA PRO A 26 -5.20 -8.30 -12.27
C PRO A 26 -5.37 -9.83 -12.29
N HIS A 27 -4.28 -10.58 -12.34
CA HIS A 27 -4.27 -12.04 -12.36
C HIS A 27 -3.74 -12.66 -11.06
N THR A 28 -3.45 -11.86 -10.04
CA THR A 28 -2.91 -12.29 -8.75
C THR A 28 -4.04 -12.53 -7.76
N GLY A 29 -3.94 -13.61 -6.96
CA GLY A 29 -4.99 -13.99 -6.02
C GLY A 29 -5.08 -13.03 -4.82
N SER A 30 -6.24 -12.96 -4.17
CA SER A 30 -6.46 -12.03 -3.04
C SER A 30 -5.49 -12.22 -1.87
N LEU A 31 -5.08 -13.46 -1.57
CA LEU A 31 -4.08 -13.73 -0.52
C LEU A 31 -2.69 -13.22 -0.90
N GLU A 32 -2.29 -13.39 -2.17
CA GLU A 32 -1.02 -12.90 -2.68
C GLU A 32 -0.99 -11.37 -2.70
N LEU A 33 -2.09 -10.72 -3.08
CA LEU A 33 -2.25 -9.27 -3.00
C LEU A 33 -2.17 -8.76 -1.56
N MET A 34 -2.80 -9.46 -0.61
CA MET A 34 -2.74 -9.10 0.81
C MET A 34 -1.32 -9.26 1.40
N LEU A 35 -0.61 -10.33 1.01
CA LEU A 35 0.80 -10.52 1.38
C LEU A 35 1.71 -9.45 0.79
N LEU A 36 1.46 -9.05 -0.46
CA LEU A 36 2.16 -7.97 -1.12
C LEU A 36 1.94 -6.65 -0.36
N GLU A 37 0.70 -6.31 -0.06
CA GLU A 37 0.34 -5.11 0.69
C GLU A 37 0.98 -5.06 2.09
N HIS A 38 0.92 -6.18 2.82
CA HIS A 38 1.60 -6.30 4.11
C HIS A 38 3.13 -6.14 4.00
N THR A 39 3.73 -6.62 2.91
CA THR A 39 5.17 -6.46 2.66
C THR A 39 5.55 -4.99 2.50
N PHE A 40 4.75 -4.21 1.78
CA PHE A 40 4.94 -2.77 1.64
C PHE A 40 4.73 -2.01 2.95
N ILE A 41 3.70 -2.35 3.73
CA ILE A 41 3.47 -1.75 5.07
C ILE A 41 4.69 -1.99 5.97
N LYS A 42 5.21 -3.22 5.99
CA LYS A 42 6.38 -3.57 6.80
C LYS A 42 7.63 -2.81 6.36
N ALA A 43 7.85 -2.67 5.05
CA ALA A 43 8.97 -1.88 4.52
C ALA A 43 8.86 -0.40 4.92
N ALA A 44 7.65 0.17 4.84
CA ALA A 44 7.39 1.54 5.25
C ALA A 44 7.64 1.77 6.74
N ALA A 45 7.19 0.86 7.61
CA ALA A 45 7.44 0.92 9.05
C ALA A 45 8.94 0.81 9.40
N GLY A 46 9.75 0.20 8.53
CA GLY A 46 11.20 0.17 8.68
C GLY A 46 11.89 1.47 8.27
N LEU A 47 11.21 2.35 7.53
CA LEU A 47 11.73 3.61 7.00
C LEU A 47 11.15 4.84 7.71
N CYS A 48 9.98 4.72 8.32
CA CYS A 48 9.24 5.80 8.96
C CYS A 48 8.80 5.38 10.35
N ASP A 49 9.09 6.20 11.36
CA ASP A 49 8.64 6.00 12.74
C ASP A 49 7.15 6.40 12.95
N ASP A 50 6.47 6.91 11.91
CA ASP A 50 5.07 7.33 11.95
C ASP A 50 4.12 6.19 11.53
N ASP A 51 3.25 5.77 12.46
CA ASP A 51 2.21 4.74 12.28
C ASP A 51 1.16 5.09 11.20
N ARG A 52 1.20 6.30 10.63
CA ARG A 52 0.20 6.82 9.69
C ARG A 52 0.43 6.45 8.22
N CYS A 53 1.41 5.60 7.93
CA CYS A 53 1.66 5.08 6.59
C CYS A 53 0.82 3.83 6.27
N ASP A 54 -0.44 3.80 6.69
CA ASP A 54 -1.34 2.64 6.57
C ASP A 54 -2.11 2.61 5.25
N ARG A 55 -2.29 3.77 4.60
CA ARG A 55 -3.05 3.87 3.35
C ARG A 55 -2.17 4.22 2.16
N TRP A 56 -2.27 3.39 1.12
CA TRP A 56 -1.44 3.47 -0.08
C TRP A 56 -2.29 3.62 -1.34
N GLN A 57 -1.72 4.30 -2.32
CA GLN A 57 -2.16 4.30 -3.71
C GLN A 57 -0.98 3.87 -4.58
N TYR A 58 -1.25 3.46 -5.81
CA TYR A 58 -0.18 3.28 -6.79
C TYR A 58 -0.08 4.48 -7.71
N ARG A 59 1.11 4.72 -8.24
CA ARG A 59 1.36 5.65 -9.33
C ARG A 59 2.01 4.90 -10.48
N LYS A 60 1.31 4.89 -11.61
CA LYS A 60 1.80 4.31 -12.87
C LYS A 60 2.72 5.31 -13.57
N VAL A 61 3.94 4.88 -13.88
CA VAL A 61 4.94 5.63 -14.67
C VAL A 61 4.88 5.21 -16.13
N SER A 62 4.70 3.91 -16.39
CA SER A 62 4.54 3.33 -17.72
C SER A 62 3.72 2.04 -17.64
N ASP A 63 3.48 1.38 -18.78
CA ASP A 63 2.80 0.08 -18.82
C ASP A 63 3.49 -1.03 -18.03
N ARG A 64 4.76 -0.85 -17.68
CA ARG A 64 5.57 -1.86 -16.96
C ARG A 64 6.09 -1.36 -15.62
N VAL A 65 5.87 -0.10 -15.29
CA VAL A 65 6.46 0.53 -14.11
C VAL A 65 5.38 1.25 -13.34
N ALA A 66 5.20 0.82 -12.10
CA ALA A 66 4.40 1.49 -11.10
C ALA A 66 5.12 1.43 -9.76
N TYR A 67 4.83 2.38 -8.88
CA TYR A 67 5.33 2.40 -7.51
C TYR A 67 4.19 2.79 -6.57
N ILE A 68 4.35 2.52 -5.28
CA ILE A 68 3.34 2.88 -4.29
C ILE A 68 3.63 4.25 -3.70
N VAL A 69 2.61 4.96 -3.27
CA VAL A 69 2.69 6.28 -2.64
C VAL A 69 1.71 6.31 -1.47
N PRO A 70 2.11 6.80 -0.29
CA PRO A 70 1.16 6.95 0.81
C PRO A 70 0.12 8.03 0.46
N MET A 71 -1.13 7.85 0.88
CA MET A 71 -2.20 8.83 0.62
C MET A 71 -2.07 10.10 1.49
N ARG A 72 -1.31 10.05 2.59
CA ARG A 72 -0.96 11.13 3.53
C ARG A 72 0.38 10.78 4.21
N PRO A 73 1.26 11.70 4.64
CA PRO A 73 1.23 13.18 4.60
C PRO A 73 2.05 13.77 3.43
N ASP A 74 2.03 15.10 3.27
CA ASP A 74 2.78 15.85 2.23
C ASP A 74 4.31 15.62 2.30
N SER A 75 4.82 15.39 3.53
CA SER A 75 6.17 14.91 3.78
C SER A 75 6.16 13.83 4.88
N SER A 76 7.10 12.88 4.77
CA SER A 76 7.33 11.83 5.76
C SER A 76 8.73 11.96 6.34
N GLY A 77 8.84 11.92 7.66
CA GLY A 77 10.13 11.82 8.34
C GLY A 77 10.70 10.41 8.17
N VAL A 78 11.83 10.31 7.47
CA VAL A 78 12.48 9.04 7.19
C VAL A 78 13.72 8.87 8.06
N ASN A 79 13.91 7.66 8.55
CA ASN A 79 15.10 7.23 9.24
C ASN A 79 15.58 5.90 8.64
N MET A 80 16.57 5.98 7.75
CA MET A 80 17.10 4.84 7.03
C MET A 80 18.43 4.40 7.65
N SER A 81 18.38 3.31 8.41
CA SER A 81 19.55 2.77 9.11
C SER A 81 20.64 2.22 8.18
N THR A 82 20.31 1.86 6.94
CA THR A 82 21.28 1.29 5.98
C THR A 82 22.19 2.34 5.36
N THR A 83 21.75 3.60 5.30
CA THR A 83 22.47 4.71 4.66
C THR A 83 22.78 5.85 5.62
N ASP A 84 22.42 5.70 6.91
CA ASP A 84 22.41 6.75 7.93
C ASP A 84 21.65 8.02 7.51
N PHE A 85 20.74 7.89 6.54
CA PHE A 85 19.95 9.02 6.07
C PHE A 85 18.79 9.29 7.04
N LYS A 86 18.71 10.53 7.51
CA LYS A 86 17.57 11.04 8.28
C LYS A 86 17.12 12.38 7.72
N GLY A 87 15.84 12.48 7.37
CA GLY A 87 15.30 13.70 6.80
C GLY A 87 13.85 13.59 6.38
N GLU A 88 13.24 14.74 6.10
CA GLU A 88 11.92 14.78 5.48
C GLU A 88 12.02 14.58 3.98
N VAL A 89 11.14 13.75 3.44
CA VAL A 89 11.01 13.51 2.00
C VAL A 89 9.57 13.70 1.59
N SER A 90 9.34 14.01 0.31
CA SER A 90 7.98 14.03 -0.24
C SER A 90 7.35 12.63 -0.20
N ALA A 91 6.01 12.59 -0.22
CA ALA A 91 5.25 11.33 -0.34
C ALA A 91 5.73 10.46 -1.52
N ASP A 92 6.08 11.08 -2.64
CA ASP A 92 6.58 10.41 -3.83
C ASP A 92 7.97 9.78 -3.62
N ALA A 93 8.89 10.54 -3.04
CA ALA A 93 10.23 10.03 -2.73
C ALA A 93 10.15 8.90 -1.68
N PHE A 94 9.30 9.06 -0.67
CA PHE A 94 9.03 8.00 0.29
C PHE A 94 8.48 6.74 -0.38
N GLY A 95 7.46 6.89 -1.21
CA GLY A 95 6.85 5.79 -1.96
C GLY A 95 7.84 5.01 -2.83
N LEU A 96 8.75 5.73 -3.50
CA LEU A 96 9.85 5.13 -4.26
C LEU A 96 10.83 4.37 -3.35
N MET A 97 11.24 4.96 -2.23
CA MET A 97 12.13 4.28 -1.28
C MET A 97 11.52 2.98 -0.76
N VAL A 98 10.25 3.00 -0.35
CA VAL A 98 9.53 1.79 0.09
C VAL A 98 9.46 0.76 -1.03
N THR A 99 9.15 1.18 -2.25
CA THR A 99 9.08 0.27 -3.41
C THR A 99 10.42 -0.38 -3.71
N LEU A 100 11.51 0.38 -3.67
CA LEU A 100 12.85 -0.14 -3.89
C LEU A 100 13.29 -1.07 -2.74
N SER A 101 12.89 -0.80 -1.49
CA SER A 101 13.17 -1.68 -0.35
C SER A 101 12.44 -3.03 -0.41
N VAL A 102 11.32 -3.13 -1.13
CA VAL A 102 10.62 -4.40 -1.36
C VAL A 102 11.23 -5.19 -2.52
N LEU A 103 11.75 -4.50 -3.54
CA LEU A 103 12.28 -5.11 -4.76
C LEU A 103 13.78 -5.47 -4.69
N GLY A 104 14.55 -4.77 -3.86
CA GLY A 104 15.99 -4.97 -3.66
C GLY A 104 16.31 -5.93 -2.53
#